data_AF-A0A1I6PHU2-F1
#
_entry.id   AF-A0A1I6PHU2-F1
#
_cell.length_a   1.000
_cell.length_b   1.000
_cell.length_c   1.000
_cell.angle_alpha   90.00
_cell.angle_beta   90.00
_cell.angle_gamma   90.00
#
_symmetry.space_group_name_H-M   'P 1'
#
loop_
_entity.id
_entity.type
_entity.pdbx_description
1 polymer ?
#
loop_
_entity_poly.entity_id
_entity_poly.type
_entity_poly.pdbx_seq_one_letter_code
_entity_poly.pdbx_strand_id
1 'polypeptide(L)'
;MAHYAIIMLLAGVGIPILAGLNAALGARIGSPAAAATVLFIVAFGASLIVALVHNPQGFAKMPAAPRHLFLAGLFVAFYVLSITFIAPHFGVGNAVFFVLLGQLISAAAIDHFGLFGAQVSPLGAARMGGIALMCAGVWLTQQA
;
A
#
# COMPACT_ATOMS: atom_id res chain seq x y z
N MET A 1 4.13 19.36 10.34
CA MET A 1 2.86 18.69 9.98
C MET A 1 2.59 18.73 8.47
N ALA A 2 2.45 19.90 7.84
CA ALA A 2 2.12 20.00 6.40
C ALA A 2 3.11 19.30 5.45
N HIS A 3 4.41 19.37 5.73
CA HIS A 3 5.44 18.68 4.93
C HIS A 3 5.26 17.15 4.90
N TYR A 4 4.92 16.53 6.03
CA TYR A 4 4.65 15.08 6.09
C TYR A 4 3.41 14.70 5.28
N ALA A 5 2.37 15.54 5.31
CA ALA A 5 1.17 15.33 4.51
C ALA A 5 1.46 15.39 3.00
N ILE A 6 2.31 16.32 2.56
CA ILE A 6 2.71 16.44 1.15
C ILE A 6 3.51 15.20 0.69
N ILE A 7 4.46 14.72 1.51
CA ILE A 7 5.21 13.49 1.19
C ILE A 7 4.25 12.31 1.03
N MET A 8 3.31 12.13 1.96
CA MET A 8 2.36 11.01 1.90
C MET A 8 1.39 11.15 0.74
N LEU A 9 1.00 12.37 0.36
CA LEU A 9 0.19 12.63 -0.82
C LEU A 9 0.92 12.21 -2.09
N LEU A 10 2.19 12.60 -2.24
CA LEU A 10 3.03 12.21 -3.38
C LEU A 10 3.26 10.69 -3.42
N ALA A 11 3.46 10.06 -2.25
CA ALA A 11 3.54 8.60 -2.16
C ALA A 11 2.23 7.94 -2.63
N GLY A 12 1.08 8.53 -2.33
CA GLY A 12 -0.24 8.09 -2.80
C GLY A 12 -0.40 8.11 -4.32
N VAL A 13 0.16 9.12 -5.00
CA VAL A 13 0.17 9.19 -6.48
C VAL A 13 0.94 8.03 -7.11
N GLY A 14 1.98 7.54 -6.42
CA GLY A 14 2.79 6.41 -6.89
C GLY A 14 2.02 5.09 -6.97
N ILE A 15 0.97 4.90 -6.17
CA ILE A 15 0.26 3.61 -6.06
C ILE A 15 -0.50 3.24 -7.35
N PRO A 16 -1.34 4.12 -7.95
CA PRO A 16 -1.96 3.84 -9.24
C PRO A 16 -0.95 3.67 -10.39
N ILE A 17 0.14 4.46 -10.38
CA ILE A 17 1.18 4.38 -11.41
C ILE A 17 1.87 3.01 -11.35
N LEU A 18 2.26 2.59 -10.14
CA LEU A 18 2.80 1.26 -9.89
C LEU A 18 1.84 0.15 -10.36
N ALA A 19 0.55 0.26 -10.02
CA ALA A 19 -0.45 -0.71 -10.42
C ALA A 19 -0.57 -0.81 -11.95
N GLY A 20 -0.64 0.33 -12.65
CA GLY A 20 -0.73 0.39 -14.10
C GLY A 20 0.51 -0.16 -14.81
N LEU A 21 1.71 0.24 -14.37
CA LEU A 21 2.97 -0.24 -14.93
C LEU A 21 3.13 -1.75 -14.74
N ASN A 22 2.85 -2.27 -13.55
CA ASN A 22 3.02 -3.69 -13.26
C ASN A 22 1.97 -4.55 -13.98
N ALA A 23 0.71 -4.10 -14.04
CA ALA A 23 -0.34 -4.75 -14.82
C ALA A 23 0.00 -4.80 -16.30
N ALA A 24 0.50 -3.69 -16.87
CA ALA A 24 0.94 -3.65 -18.27
C ALA A 24 2.12 -4.60 -18.54
N LEU A 25 3.10 -4.68 -17.62
CA LEU A 25 4.20 -5.63 -17.73
C LEU A 25 3.70 -7.08 -17.63
N GLY A 26 2.82 -7.37 -16.68
CA GLY A 26 2.22 -8.69 -16.48
C GLY A 26 1.45 -9.16 -17.71
N ALA A 27 0.68 -8.26 -18.34
CA ALA A 27 -0.04 -8.54 -19.57
C ALA A 27 0.90 -8.78 -20.77
N ARG A 28 2.00 -8.02 -20.89
CA ARG A 28 2.99 -8.19 -21.98
C ARG A 28 3.79 -9.49 -21.88
N ILE A 29 4.16 -9.89 -20.66
CA ILE A 29 4.93 -11.12 -20.41
C ILE A 29 3.99 -12.35 -20.35
N GLY A 30 2.69 -12.14 -20.16
CA GLY A 30 1.72 -13.21 -19.94
C GLY A 30 1.84 -13.88 -18.56
N SER A 31 2.58 -13.26 -17.62
CA SER A 31 2.79 -13.79 -16.27
C SER A 31 2.78 -12.66 -15.23
N PRO A 32 1.65 -12.46 -14.53
CA PRO A 32 1.53 -11.51 -13.42
C PRO A 32 2.55 -11.75 -12.31
N ALA A 33 2.84 -13.03 -12.02
CA ALA A 33 3.82 -13.41 -11.02
C ALA A 33 5.24 -12.97 -11.42
N ALA A 34 5.64 -13.19 -12.68
CA ALA A 34 6.95 -12.75 -13.17
C ALA A 34 7.09 -11.21 -13.12
N ALA A 35 6.04 -10.48 -13.52
CA ALA A 35 6.03 -9.01 -13.43
C ALA A 35 6.18 -8.53 -11.97
N ALA A 36 5.42 -9.12 -11.05
CA ALA A 36 5.56 -8.84 -9.61
C ALA A 36 6.98 -9.14 -9.09
N THR A 37 7.61 -10.24 -9.52
CA THR A 37 9.00 -10.55 -9.14
C THR A 37 9.97 -9.47 -9.61
N VAL A 38 9.85 -9.00 -10.85
CA VAL A 38 10.68 -7.89 -11.37
C VAL A 38 10.48 -6.62 -10.55
N LEU A 39 9.22 -6.28 -10.23
CA LEU A 39 8.89 -5.15 -9.36
C LEU A 39 9.57 -5.28 -7.99
N PHE A 40 9.52 -6.47 -7.37
CA PHE A 40 10.16 -6.70 -6.07
C PHE A 40 11.68 -6.60 -6.13
N ILE A 41 12.31 -7.04 -7.22
CA ILE A 41 13.77 -6.89 -7.41
C ILE A 41 14.15 -5.41 -7.48
N VAL A 42 13.41 -4.61 -8.27
CA VAL A 42 13.65 -3.16 -8.39
C VAL A 42 13.41 -2.45 -7.05
N ALA A 43 12.31 -2.77 -6.36
CA ALA A 43 11.99 -2.21 -5.06
C ALA A 43 13.03 -2.57 -3.99
N PHE A 44 13.49 -3.84 -3.98
CA PHE A 44 14.55 -4.30 -3.09
C PHE A 44 15.84 -3.51 -3.34
N GLY A 45 16.28 -3.40 -4.60
CA GLY A 45 17.48 -2.65 -4.96
C GLY A 45 17.42 -1.19 -4.52
N ALA A 46 16.30 -0.50 -4.80
CA ALA A 46 16.10 0.88 -4.36
C ALA A 46 16.14 1.02 -2.82
N SER A 47 15.45 0.14 -2.10
CA SER A 47 15.44 0.15 -0.64
C SER A 47 16.81 -0.14 -0.03
N LEU A 48 17.57 -1.05 -0.64
CA LEU A 48 18.90 -1.44 -0.20
C LEU A 48 19.89 -0.29 -0.37
N ILE A 49 19.87 0.40 -1.52
CA ILE A 49 20.72 1.57 -1.76
C ILE A 49 20.46 2.64 -0.69
N VAL A 50 19.18 2.97 -0.45
CA VAL A 50 18.81 3.97 0.57
C VAL A 50 19.29 3.54 1.96
N ALA A 51 19.10 2.27 2.32
CA ALA A 51 19.54 1.72 3.60
C ALA A 51 21.06 1.81 3.79
N LEU A 52 21.84 1.48 2.75
CA LEU A 52 23.30 1.54 2.80
C LEU A 52 23.84 2.97 2.89
N VAL A 53 23.16 3.94 2.27
CA VAL A 53 23.57 5.36 2.30
C VAL A 53 23.24 6.02 3.64
N HIS A 54 22.08 5.73 4.24
CA HIS A 54 21.61 6.46 5.42
C HIS A 54 21.88 5.74 6.74
N ASN A 55 21.72 4.42 6.81
CA ASN A 55 21.87 3.68 8.07
C ASN A 55 22.14 2.18 7.85
N PRO A 56 23.34 1.80 7.40
CA PRO A 56 23.70 0.40 7.16
C PRO A 56 23.70 -0.44 8.45
N GLN A 57 23.82 0.18 9.63
CA GLN A 57 23.79 -0.54 10.91
C GLN A 57 22.39 -1.07 11.27
N GLY A 58 21.34 -0.63 10.58
CA GLY A 58 19.98 -1.15 10.78
C GLY A 58 19.87 -2.66 10.60
N PHE A 59 20.64 -3.25 9.67
CA PHE A 59 20.64 -4.69 9.42
C PHE A 59 21.13 -5.52 10.61
N ALA A 60 22.06 -4.99 11.41
CA ALA A 60 22.58 -5.68 12.59
C ALA A 60 21.53 -5.84 13.71
N LYS A 61 20.45 -5.04 13.68
CA LYS A 61 19.37 -5.09 14.68
C LYS A 61 18.24 -6.04 14.28
N MET A 62 18.21 -6.52 13.04
CA MET A 62 17.14 -7.40 12.54
C MET A 62 16.99 -8.71 13.33
N PRO A 63 18.05 -9.39 13.79
CA PRO A 63 17.90 -10.64 14.56
C PRO A 63 17.14 -10.46 15.88
N ALA A 64 17.16 -9.25 16.46
CA ALA A 64 16.46 -8.92 17.70
C ALA A 64 15.01 -8.44 17.46
N ALA A 65 14.60 -8.24 16.20
CA ALA A 65 13.27 -7.73 15.87
C ALA A 65 12.19 -8.84 15.99
N PRO A 66 10.96 -8.50 16.43
CA PRO A 66 9.87 -9.46 16.47
C PRO A 66 9.55 -10.07 15.10
N ARG A 67 9.47 -11.41 15.04
CA ARG A 67 9.37 -12.16 13.77
C ARG A 67 8.12 -11.83 12.95
N HIS A 68 7.03 -11.43 13.59
CA HIS A 68 5.79 -11.08 12.91
C HIS A 68 5.92 -9.82 12.03
N LEU A 69 6.88 -8.92 12.33
CA LEU A 69 7.09 -7.70 11.53
C LEU A 69 7.60 -8.00 10.11
N PHE A 70 8.31 -9.12 9.93
CA PHE A 70 8.79 -9.54 8.61
C PHE A 70 7.65 -10.01 7.68
N LEU A 71 6.46 -10.31 8.23
CA LEU A 71 5.28 -10.68 7.45
C LEU A 71 4.66 -9.48 6.70
N ALA A 72 5.07 -8.25 7.00
CA ALA A 72 4.58 -7.06 6.30
C ALA A 72 4.81 -7.14 4.78
N GLY A 73 5.93 -7.73 4.35
CA GLY A 73 6.23 -7.94 2.93
C GLY A 73 5.21 -8.84 2.22
N LEU A 74 4.58 -9.78 2.94
CA LEU A 74 3.56 -10.67 2.38
C LEU A 74 2.28 -9.89 1.98
N PHE A 75 1.89 -8.88 2.75
CA PHE A 75 0.75 -8.04 2.42
C PHE A 75 0.99 -7.22 1.14
N VAL A 76 2.21 -6.71 0.96
CA VAL A 76 2.60 -6.01 -0.28
C VAL A 76 2.67 -6.99 -1.46
N ALA A 77 3.22 -8.19 -1.26
CA ALA A 77 3.21 -9.26 -2.27
C ALA A 77 1.79 -9.62 -2.72
N PHE A 78 0.89 -9.82 -1.76
CA PHE A 78 -0.52 -10.09 -2.04
C PHE A 78 -1.18 -8.93 -2.81
N TYR A 79 -0.95 -7.68 -2.40
CA TYR A 79 -1.45 -6.50 -3.09
C TYR A 79 -0.96 -6.44 -4.55
N VAL A 80 0.35 -6.53 -4.77
CA VAL A 80 0.95 -6.43 -6.10
C VAL A 80 0.51 -7.57 -7.02
N LEU A 81 0.45 -8.80 -6.53
CA LEU A 81 -0.03 -9.95 -7.32
C LEU A 81 -1.50 -9.78 -7.69
N SER A 82 -2.34 -9.41 -6.71
CA SER A 82 -3.78 -9.21 -6.92
C SER A 82 -4.05 -8.10 -7.93
N ILE A 83 -3.42 -6.93 -7.77
CA ILE A 83 -3.65 -5.79 -8.67
C ILE A 83 -3.17 -6.10 -10.09
N THR A 84 -2.06 -6.82 -10.25
CA THR A 84 -1.51 -7.17 -11.57
C THR A 84 -2.41 -8.15 -12.32
N PHE A 85 -3.03 -9.08 -11.60
CA PHE A 85 -3.96 -10.05 -12.16
C PHE A 85 -5.34 -9.43 -12.45
N ILE A 86 -5.85 -8.62 -11.53
CA ILE A 86 -7.23 -8.08 -11.58
C ILE A 86 -7.32 -6.85 -12.49
N ALA A 87 -6.31 -5.97 -12.50
CA ALA A 87 -6.40 -4.69 -13.22
C ALA A 87 -6.67 -4.82 -14.74
N PRO A 88 -6.14 -5.80 -15.48
CA PRO A 88 -6.48 -6.00 -16.90
C PRO A 88 -7.97 -6.32 -17.14
N HIS A 89 -8.65 -6.88 -16.15
CA HIS A 89 -10.05 -7.32 -16.25
C HIS A 89 -11.02 -6.31 -15.62
N PHE A 90 -10.60 -5.67 -14.54
CA PHE A 90 -11.44 -4.82 -13.68
C PHE A 90 -11.17 -3.32 -13.85
N GLY A 91 -10.09 -2.97 -14.55
CA GLY A 91 -9.57 -1.61 -14.65
C GLY A 91 -8.72 -1.23 -13.43
N VAL A 92 -7.62 -0.53 -13.69
CA VAL A 92 -6.69 -0.06 -12.63
C VAL A 92 -7.40 0.87 -11.66
N GLY A 93 -8.23 1.81 -12.16
CA GLY A 93 -8.96 2.78 -11.34
C GLY A 93 -9.87 2.11 -10.31
N ASN A 94 -10.76 1.22 -10.77
CA ASN A 94 -11.68 0.49 -9.89
C ASN A 94 -10.93 -0.34 -8.85
N ALA A 95 -9.88 -1.05 -9.26
CA ALA A 95 -9.12 -1.87 -8.33
C ALA A 95 -8.41 -1.03 -7.25
N VAL A 96 -7.84 0.13 -7.62
CA VAL A 96 -7.26 1.07 -6.65
C VAL A 96 -8.33 1.64 -5.71
N PHE A 97 -9.51 1.98 -6.22
CA PHE A 97 -10.60 2.50 -5.40
C PHE A 97 -11.07 1.50 -4.32
N PHE A 98 -11.23 0.23 -4.68
CA PHE A 98 -11.55 -0.82 -3.69
C PHE A 98 -10.43 -1.02 -2.66
N VAL A 99 -9.17 -0.91 -3.10
CA VAL A 99 -8.01 -0.96 -2.19
C VAL A 99 -8.03 0.22 -1.22
N LEU A 100 -8.30 1.43 -1.69
CA LEU A 100 -8.43 2.63 -0.85
C LEU A 100 -9.53 2.44 0.21
N LEU A 101 -10.68 1.88 -0.17
CA LEU A 101 -11.77 1.59 0.76
C LEU A 101 -11.33 0.57 1.84
N GLY A 102 -10.64 -0.50 1.44
CA GLY A 102 -10.07 -1.47 2.38
C GLY A 102 -9.01 -0.85 3.31
N GLN A 103 -8.19 0.06 2.80
CA GLN A 103 -7.19 0.80 3.57
C GLN A 103 -7.84 1.71 4.62
N LEU A 104 -8.94 2.39 4.29
CA LEU A 104 -9.66 3.24 5.24
C LEU A 104 -10.25 2.44 6.41
N ILE A 105 -10.89 1.30 6.10
CA ILE A 105 -11.45 0.39 7.12
C ILE A 105 -10.34 -0.17 8.01
N SER A 106 -9.25 -0.65 7.40
CA SER A 106 -8.12 -1.22 8.13
C SER A 106 -7.42 -0.18 9.01
N ALA A 107 -7.17 1.03 8.49
CA ALA A 107 -6.58 2.12 9.25
C ALA A 107 -7.45 2.53 10.44
N ALA A 108 -8.78 2.60 10.26
CA ALA A 108 -9.70 2.88 11.35
C ALA A 108 -9.64 1.81 12.44
N ALA A 109 -9.58 0.53 12.06
CA ALA A 109 -9.45 -0.58 13.01
C ALA A 109 -8.11 -0.55 13.75
N ILE A 110 -6.99 -0.34 13.03
CA ILE A 110 -5.65 -0.26 13.61
C ILE A 110 -5.57 0.85 14.66
N ASP A 111 -6.06 2.04 14.32
CA ASP A 111 -6.01 3.21 15.22
C ASP A 111 -6.95 3.08 16.41
N HIS A 112 -8.11 2.46 16.22
CA HIS A 112 -9.08 2.25 17.29
C HIS A 112 -8.62 1.23 18.32
N PHE A 113 -8.08 0.11 17.86
CA PHE A 113 -7.62 -0.99 18.71
C PHE A 113 -6.14 -0.87 19.12
N GLY A 114 -5.41 0.14 18.62
CA GLY A 114 -3.98 0.32 18.91
C GLY A 114 -3.10 -0.83 18.39
N LEU A 115 -3.52 -1.47 17.30
CA LEU A 115 -2.83 -2.67 16.79
C LEU A 115 -1.40 -2.33 16.37
N PHE A 116 -0.48 -3.27 16.57
CA PHE A 116 0.94 -3.15 16.18
C PHE A 116 1.69 -1.99 16.86
N GLY A 117 1.22 -1.51 18.02
CA GLY A 117 1.84 -0.38 18.73
C GLY A 117 1.46 0.99 18.17
N ALA A 118 0.39 1.06 17.37
CA ALA A 118 -0.17 2.31 16.89
C ALA A 118 -0.64 3.20 18.06
N GLN A 119 -0.57 4.51 17.87
CA GLN A 119 -1.13 5.47 18.82
C GLN A 119 -2.65 5.30 18.84
N VAL A 120 -3.19 4.89 20.00
CA VAL A 120 -4.63 4.71 20.17
C VAL A 120 -5.31 6.07 19.98
N SER A 121 -6.07 6.18 18.90
CA SER A 121 -6.87 7.37 18.59
C SER A 121 -8.34 6.94 18.61
N PRO A 122 -9.10 7.29 19.66
CA PRO A 122 -10.51 6.94 19.74
C PRO A 122 -11.23 7.40 18.47
N LEU A 123 -12.02 6.51 17.88
CA LEU A 123 -12.83 6.83 16.69
C LEU A 123 -13.94 7.80 17.12
N GLY A 124 -13.67 9.10 16.98
CA GLY A 124 -14.69 10.13 17.17
C GLY A 124 -15.72 10.13 16.03
N ALA A 125 -16.92 10.64 16.31
CA ALA A 125 -18.01 10.73 15.32
C ALA A 125 -17.60 11.48 14.04
N ALA A 126 -16.77 12.52 14.15
CA ALA A 126 -16.23 13.26 13.02
C ALA A 126 -15.33 12.40 12.11
N ARG A 127 -14.50 11.52 12.69
CA ARG A 127 -13.62 10.63 11.93
C ARG A 127 -14.41 9.54 11.20
N MET A 128 -15.42 8.97 11.87
CA MET A 128 -16.35 8.03 11.22
C MET A 128 -17.12 8.70 10.08
N GLY A 129 -17.62 9.92 10.29
CA GLY A 129 -18.28 10.71 9.24
C GLY A 129 -17.36 10.99 8.06
N GLY A 130 -16.10 11.34 8.30
CA GLY A 130 -15.09 11.54 7.26
C GLY A 130 -14.81 10.26 6.45
N ILE A 131 -14.64 9.12 7.12
CA ILE A 131 -14.47 7.82 6.44
C ILE A 131 -15.71 7.47 5.60
N ALA A 132 -16.92 7.65 6.15
CA ALA A 132 -18.17 7.40 5.44
C ALA A 132 -18.29 8.29 4.19
N LEU A 133 -17.91 9.58 4.29
CA LEU A 133 -17.91 10.50 3.16
C LEU A 133 -16.88 10.09 2.09
N MET A 134 -15.69 9.64 2.49
CA MET A 134 -14.69 9.13 1.56
C MET A 134 -15.19 7.87 0.85
N CYS A 135 -15.83 6.93 1.56
CA CYS A 135 -16.45 5.75 0.96
C CYS A 135 -17.55 6.11 -0.03
N ALA A 136 -18.42 7.07 0.33
CA ALA A 136 -19.47 7.56 -0.56
C ALA A 136 -18.90 8.24 -1.82
N GLY A 137 -17.83 9.04 -1.66
CA GLY A 137 -17.12 9.65 -2.78
C GLY A 137 -16.52 8.62 -3.72
N VAL A 138 -15.87 7.58 -3.19
CA VAL A 138 -15.34 6.47 -3.98
C VAL A 138 -16.45 5.75 -4.74
N TRP A 139 -17.57 5.45 -4.09
CA TRP A 139 -18.72 4.81 -4.74
C TRP A 139 -19.32 5.66 -5.86
N LEU A 140 -19.42 6.98 -5.66
CA LEU A 140 -19.88 7.90 -6.69
C LEU A 140 -18.95 7.93 -7.90
N THR A 141 -17.63 7.94 -7.68
CA THR A 141 -16.64 7.92 -8.78
C THR A 141 -16.65 6.63 -9.59
N GLN A 142 -17.18 5.52 -9.04
CA GLN A 142 -17.32 4.27 -9.79
C GLN A 142 -18.56 4.22 -10.69
N GLN A 143 -19.53 5.12 -10.50
CA GLN A 143 -20.75 5.20 -11.33
C GLN A 143 -20.61 6.13 -12.53
N ALA A 144 -19.57 6.97 -12.56
CA ALA A 144 -19.25 7.86 -13.67
C ALA A 144 -18.41 7.14 -14.73
#